data_AF-A0A7X8F3J2-F1
#
_entry.id   AF-A0A7X8F3J2-F1
#
_cell.length_a   1.000
_cell.length_b   1.000
_cell.length_c   1.000
_cell.angle_alpha   90.00
_cell.angle_beta   90.00
_cell.angle_gamma   90.00
#
_symmetry.space_group_name_H-M   'P 1'
#
loop_
_entity.id
_entity.type
_entity.pdbx_description
1 polymer ?
#
loop_
_entity_poly.entity_id
_entity_poly.type
_entity_poly.pdbx_seq_one_letter_code
_entity_poly.pdbx_strand_id
1 'polypeptide(L)'
;MKEQIYTINEVSNSVATRAATTDAVTRGSVCPKCEREAEAILMTFEKIAEIASELENSNEKIADKNEQNKRLTACSSCEALRGGVLCSWCGCYVLLRARALNARCPYPKNDKWKN
;
A
#
# COMPACT_ATOMS: atom_id res chain seq x y z
N MET A 1 -29.71 3.42 11.89
CA MET A 1 -28.27 3.31 12.17
C MET A 1 -27.57 3.97 11.00
N LYS A 2 -26.99 5.16 11.21
CA LYS A 2 -26.59 6.07 10.14
C LYS A 2 -25.18 5.72 9.64
N GLU A 3 -25.09 5.49 8.34
CA GLU A 3 -23.84 5.33 7.60
C GLU A 3 -23.00 6.61 7.67
N GLN A 4 -21.72 6.47 7.99
CA GLN A 4 -20.80 7.59 8.08
C GLN A 4 -19.83 7.54 6.89
N ILE A 5 -20.15 8.38 5.91
CA ILE A 5 -19.39 8.67 4.70
C ILE A 5 -18.15 9.49 5.10
N TYR A 6 -16.96 9.04 4.69
CA TYR A 6 -15.71 9.77 4.87
C TYR A 6 -15.61 10.89 3.82
N THR A 7 -15.96 12.12 4.20
CA THR A 7 -15.63 13.35 3.46
C THR A 7 -14.46 14.06 4.14
N ILE A 8 -13.43 14.40 3.37
CA ILE A 8 -12.24 15.11 3.84
C ILE A 8 -12.37 16.56 3.39
N ASN A 9 -12.64 17.46 4.34
CA ASN A 9 -12.60 18.90 4.12
C ASN A 9 -11.19 19.46 4.36
N GLU A 10 -10.83 20.34 3.44
CA GLU A 10 -9.81 21.37 3.37
C GLU A 10 -9.04 21.72 4.65
N VAL A 11 -7.70 21.69 4.54
CA VAL A 11 -6.81 22.47 5.41
C VAL A 11 -5.96 23.37 4.52
N SER A 12 -6.44 24.59 4.34
CA SER A 12 -5.62 25.74 3.97
C SER A 12 -4.80 26.17 5.18
N ASN A 13 -3.46 26.21 5.08
CA ASN A 13 -2.71 27.24 5.82
C ASN A 13 -1.30 27.51 5.26
N SER A 14 -1.09 28.79 4.91
CA SER A 14 0.10 29.59 5.20
C SER A 14 1.48 29.07 4.77
N VAL A 15 1.96 29.53 3.61
CA VAL A 15 3.41 29.57 3.29
C VAL A 15 3.85 31.03 3.17
N ALA A 16 4.49 31.53 4.22
CA ALA A 16 5.27 32.75 4.18
C ALA A 16 6.61 32.49 3.47
N THR A 17 6.73 33.14 2.31
CA THR A 17 7.94 33.69 1.66
C THR A 17 9.32 33.21 2.11
N ARG A 18 10.01 32.46 1.23
CA ARG A 18 11.46 32.62 1.02
C ARG A 18 11.77 32.69 -0.47
N ALA A 19 12.64 33.64 -0.79
CA ALA A 19 12.92 34.18 -2.10
C ALA A 19 13.57 33.19 -3.08
N ALA A 20 13.39 33.52 -4.36
CA ALA A 20 13.80 32.81 -5.55
C ALA A 20 15.31 32.53 -5.62
N THR A 21 15.65 31.27 -5.88
CA THR A 21 16.76 30.90 -6.77
C THR A 21 16.15 30.08 -7.89
N THR A 22 16.22 30.63 -9.08
CA THR A 22 15.68 30.09 -10.34
C THR A 22 16.53 28.93 -10.82
N ASP A 23 16.18 27.72 -10.42
CA ASP A 23 16.48 26.51 -11.21
C ASP A 23 15.15 25.81 -11.46
N ALA A 24 14.53 26.16 -12.59
CA ALA A 24 13.33 25.52 -13.08
C ALA A 24 13.67 24.10 -13.52
N VAL A 25 13.71 23.16 -12.57
CA VAL A 25 13.39 21.77 -12.87
C VAL A 25 11.95 21.80 -13.36
N THR A 26 11.78 21.82 -14.68
CA THR A 26 10.52 21.46 -15.31
C THR A 26 10.11 20.13 -14.68
N ARG A 27 9.05 20.16 -13.86
CA ARG A 27 8.36 18.94 -13.43
C ARG A 27 7.86 18.30 -14.71
N GLY A 28 8.69 17.47 -15.33
CA GLY A 28 8.36 16.74 -16.54
C GLY A 28 7.07 16.00 -16.26
N SER A 29 6.08 16.20 -17.11
CA SER A 29 4.92 15.32 -17.14
C SER A 29 5.42 13.87 -17.15
N VAL A 30 4.78 13.01 -16.35
CA VAL A 30 5.10 11.58 -16.37
C VAL A 30 5.01 11.11 -17.81
N CYS A 31 5.99 10.33 -18.26
CA CYS A 31 5.97 9.78 -19.61
C CYS A 31 4.61 9.07 -19.82
N PRO A 32 3.80 9.44 -20.84
CA PRO A 32 2.47 8.84 -21.03
C PRO A 32 2.50 7.32 -21.13
N LYS A 33 3.64 6.76 -21.56
CA LYS A 33 3.89 5.32 -21.52
C LYS A 33 4.05 4.81 -20.09
N CYS A 34 4.92 5.43 -19.28
CA CYS A 34 5.12 5.04 -17.88
C CYS A 34 3.89 5.27 -17.01
N GLU A 35 3.07 6.28 -17.33
CA GLU A 35 1.80 6.54 -16.66
C GLU A 35 0.80 5.40 -16.93
N ARG A 36 0.59 5.03 -18.20
CA ARG A 36 -0.27 3.90 -18.58
C ARG A 36 0.27 2.55 -18.11
N GLU A 37 1.59 2.37 -18.12
CA GLU A 37 2.24 1.17 -17.60
C GLU A 37 2.10 1.10 -16.07
N ALA A 38 2.17 2.22 -15.34
CA ALA A 38 1.99 2.23 -13.88
C ALA A 38 0.56 1.79 -13.49
N GLU A 39 -0.45 2.21 -14.25
CA GLU A 39 -1.83 1.73 -14.06
C GLU A 39 -1.97 0.24 -14.40
N ALA A 40 -1.29 -0.24 -15.45
CA ALA A 40 -1.31 -1.64 -15.86
C ALA A 40 -0.49 -2.58 -14.95
N ILE A 41 0.50 -2.06 -14.23
CA ILE A 41 1.35 -2.82 -13.29
C ILE A 41 0.63 -3.08 -11.97
N LEU A 42 -0.32 -2.22 -11.58
CA LEU A 42 -1.16 -2.45 -10.41
C LEU A 42 -2.22 -3.50 -10.73
N MET A 43 -2.11 -4.68 -10.14
CA MET A 43 -3.22 -5.64 -10.17
C MET A 43 -4.42 -5.06 -9.43
N THR A 44 -5.63 -5.35 -9.93
CA THR A 44 -6.87 -4.97 -9.23
C THR A 44 -6.96 -5.71 -7.90
N PHE A 45 -7.68 -5.12 -6.94
CA PHE A 45 -7.92 -5.75 -5.64
C PHE A 45 -8.57 -7.13 -5.79
N GLU A 46 -9.51 -7.26 -6.73
CA GLU A 46 -10.22 -8.51 -7.02
C GLU A 46 -9.25 -9.59 -7.49
N LYS A 47 -8.32 -9.26 -8.40
CA LYS A 47 -7.36 -10.25 -8.90
C LYS A 47 -6.36 -10.68 -7.83
N ILE A 48 -5.94 -9.75 -6.98
CA ILE A 48 -5.06 -10.06 -5.84
C ILE A 48 -5.79 -10.98 -4.86
N ALA A 49 -7.07 -10.74 -4.59
CA ALA A 49 -7.88 -11.56 -3.69
C ALA A 49 -8.13 -12.97 -4.25
N GLU A 50 -8.36 -13.10 -5.55
CA GLU A 50 -8.47 -14.38 -6.24
C GLU A 50 -7.18 -15.21 -6.07
N ILE A 51 -6.03 -14.64 -6.42
CA ILE A 51 -4.71 -15.30 -6.25
C ILE A 51 -4.48 -15.67 -4.79
N ALA A 52 -4.82 -14.76 -3.87
CA ALA A 52 -4.70 -15.05 -2.45
C ALA A 52 -5.53 -16.29 -2.08
N SER A 53 -6.77 -16.40 -2.59
CA SER A 53 -7.68 -17.52 -2.29
C SER A 53 -7.18 -18.83 -2.88
N GLU A 54 -6.55 -18.82 -4.05
CA GLU A 54 -5.95 -20.00 -4.64
C GLU A 54 -4.84 -20.59 -3.75
N LEU A 55 -4.06 -19.73 -3.08
CA LEU A 55 -3.05 -20.17 -2.11
C LEU A 55 -3.66 -20.94 -0.93
N GLU A 56 -4.93 -20.71 -0.57
CA GLU A 56 -5.62 -21.49 0.48
C GLU A 56 -5.73 -22.98 0.13
N ASN A 57 -5.75 -23.31 -1.16
CA ASN A 57 -5.85 -24.69 -1.64
C ASN A 57 -4.48 -25.30 -1.99
N SER A 58 -3.38 -24.58 -1.75
CA SER A 58 -2.02 -25.06 -2.03
C SER A 58 -1.45 -25.83 -0.84
N ASN A 59 -0.46 -26.69 -1.09
CA ASN A 59 0.30 -27.38 -0.02
C ASN A 59 1.32 -26.44 0.68
N GLU A 60 1.27 -25.13 0.42
CA GLU A 60 2.17 -24.18 1.05
C GLU A 60 1.75 -23.88 2.50
N LYS A 61 2.74 -23.57 3.33
CA LYS A 61 2.50 -23.09 4.69
C LYS A 61 1.95 -21.67 4.64
N ILE A 62 0.64 -21.55 4.74
CA ILE A 62 -0.07 -20.27 4.83
C ILE A 62 -0.43 -19.93 6.28
N ALA A 63 -0.43 -18.65 6.60
CA ALA A 63 -1.00 -18.12 7.82
C ALA A 63 -2.52 -18.31 7.81
N ASP A 64 -3.11 -18.54 8.99
CA ASP A 64 -4.56 -18.59 9.11
C ASP A 64 -5.20 -17.21 8.85
N LYS A 65 -6.53 -17.20 8.68
CA LYS A 65 -7.29 -15.98 8.38
C LYS A 65 -7.18 -14.93 9.49
N ASN A 66 -7.04 -15.34 10.75
CA ASN A 66 -6.93 -14.41 11.87
C ASN A 66 -5.57 -13.70 11.85
N GLU A 67 -4.49 -14.45 11.68
CA GLU A 67 -3.13 -13.92 11.55
C GLU A 67 -3.01 -13.03 10.30
N GLN A 68 -3.56 -13.45 9.17
CA GLN A 68 -3.63 -12.62 7.97
C GLN A 68 -4.35 -11.28 8.24
N ASN A 69 -5.52 -11.32 8.88
CA ASN A 69 -6.29 -10.12 9.18
C ASN A 69 -5.54 -9.17 10.12
N LYS A 70 -4.90 -9.70 11.18
CA LYS A 70 -4.05 -8.91 12.07
C LYS A 70 -2.94 -8.18 11.31
N ARG A 71 -2.24 -8.88 10.42
CA ARG A 71 -1.18 -8.31 9.57
C ARG A 71 -1.72 -7.22 8.64
N LEU A 72 -2.91 -7.42 8.07
CA LEU A 72 -3.58 -6.43 7.21
C LEU A 72 -4.02 -5.18 7.99
N THR A 73 -4.52 -5.33 9.21
CA THR A 73 -4.84 -4.20 10.10
C THR A 73 -3.59 -3.37 10.42
N ALA A 74 -2.44 -4.01 10.64
CA ALA A 74 -1.18 -3.29 10.80
C ALA A 74 -0.78 -2.54 9.51
N CYS A 75 -1.02 -3.13 8.34
CA CYS A 75 -0.74 -2.48 7.05
C CYS A 75 -1.68 -1.31 6.74
N SER A 76 -2.95 -1.34 7.15
CA SER A 76 -3.94 -0.29 6.81
C SER A 76 -3.62 1.08 7.42
N SER A 77 -2.86 1.11 8.51
CA SER A 77 -2.37 2.35 9.16
C SER A 77 -0.91 2.67 8.81
N CYS A 78 -0.26 1.88 7.96
CA CYS A 78 1.16 2.01 7.64
C CYS A 78 1.38 3.12 6.59
N GLU A 79 2.33 4.02 6.89
CA GLU A 79 2.73 5.15 6.05
C GLU A 79 3.29 4.72 4.67
N ALA A 80 3.73 3.47 4.56
CA ALA A 80 4.31 2.89 3.36
C ALA A 80 3.30 2.15 2.47
N LEU A 81 2.02 2.08 2.87
CA LEU A 81 0.97 1.50 2.02
C LEU A 81 0.70 2.43 0.83
N ARG A 82 0.63 1.86 -0.38
CA ARG A 82 0.37 2.57 -1.64
C ARG A 82 -0.80 1.93 -2.36
N GLY A 83 -1.71 2.77 -2.83
CA GLY A 83 -2.94 2.33 -3.51
C GLY A 83 -3.79 1.35 -2.70
N GLY A 84 -3.62 1.30 -1.37
CA GLY A 84 -4.31 0.35 -0.49
C GLY A 84 -3.85 -1.11 -0.59
N VAL A 85 -2.97 -1.46 -1.54
CA VAL A 85 -2.56 -2.86 -1.81
C VAL A 85 -1.07 -3.13 -1.72
N LEU A 86 -0.20 -2.14 -1.95
CA LEU A 86 1.23 -2.36 -2.12
C LEU A 86 2.05 -1.81 -0.96
N CYS A 87 3.03 -2.58 -0.50
CA CYS A 87 4.00 -2.10 0.48
C CYS A 87 5.19 -1.44 -0.23
N SER A 88 5.48 -0.17 0.06
CA SER A 88 6.63 0.54 -0.53
C SER A 88 8.00 -0.01 -0.09
N TRP A 89 8.05 -0.73 1.04
CA TRP A 89 9.32 -1.28 1.55
C TRP A 89 9.76 -2.55 0.84
N CYS A 90 8.83 -3.39 0.37
CA CYS A 90 9.16 -4.66 -0.29
C CYS A 90 8.57 -4.84 -1.69
N GLY A 91 7.69 -3.95 -2.13
CA GLY A 91 7.00 -4.06 -3.42
C GLY A 91 5.96 -5.18 -3.50
N CYS A 92 5.68 -5.90 -2.41
CA CYS A 92 4.68 -6.95 -2.41
C CYS A 92 3.26 -6.40 -2.20
N TYR A 93 2.27 -7.09 -2.77
CA TYR A 93 0.88 -6.96 -2.39
C TYR A 93 0.70 -7.42 -0.94
N VAL A 94 0.20 -6.54 -0.07
CA VAL A 94 0.11 -6.81 1.37
C VAL A 94 -0.81 -7.99 1.67
N LEU A 95 -1.84 -8.20 0.85
CA LEU A 95 -2.75 -9.34 0.97
C LEU A 95 -2.05 -10.68 0.78
N LEU A 96 -1.20 -10.78 -0.24
CA LEU A 96 -0.43 -12.00 -0.54
C LEU A 96 0.67 -12.21 0.50
N ARG A 97 1.44 -11.16 0.82
CA ARG A 97 2.53 -11.26 1.80
C ARG A 97 2.02 -11.63 3.19
N ALA A 98 0.85 -11.11 3.60
CA ALA A 98 0.25 -11.43 4.90
C ALA A 98 -0.13 -12.92 5.02
N ARG A 99 -0.40 -13.62 3.90
CA ARG A 99 -0.68 -15.07 3.90
C ARG A 99 0.55 -15.94 4.03
N ALA A 100 1.74 -15.48 3.70
CA ALA A 100 2.94 -16.31 3.84
C ALA A 100 3.25 -16.55 5.33
N LEU A 101 3.21 -17.81 5.80
CA LEU A 101 3.30 -18.13 7.24
C LEU A 101 4.56 -17.54 7.90
N ASN A 102 5.71 -17.72 7.24
CA ASN A 102 7.02 -17.32 7.75
C ASN A 102 7.42 -15.87 7.40
N ALA A 103 6.54 -15.11 6.73
CA ALA A 103 6.83 -13.73 6.38
C ALA A 103 6.80 -12.81 7.60
N ARG A 104 7.57 -11.72 7.50
CA ARG A 104 7.63 -10.63 8.48
C ARG A 104 7.40 -9.29 7.79
N CYS A 105 7.00 -8.28 8.56
CA CYS A 105 6.94 -6.92 8.04
C CYS A 105 8.36 -6.48 7.61
N PRO A 106 8.53 -5.97 6.38
CA PRO A 106 9.83 -5.51 5.87
C PRO A 106 10.25 -4.13 6.40
N TYR A 107 9.52 -3.56 7.38
CA TYR A 107 9.84 -2.25 7.91
C TYR A 107 11.23 -2.26 8.59
N PRO A 108 12.16 -1.36 8.23
CA PRO A 108 13.56 -1.48 8.65
C PRO A 108 13.80 -1.38 10.15
N LYS A 109 12.96 -0.63 10.88
CA LYS A 109 13.18 -0.38 12.32
C LYS A 109 12.66 -1.52 13.18
N ASN A 110 11.45 -2.00 12.90
CA ASN A 110 10.80 -3.05 13.69
C ASN A 110 9.76 -3.79 12.87
N ASP A 111 9.47 -5.03 13.25
CA ASP A 111 8.41 -5.81 12.62
C ASP A 111 7.04 -5.30 13.07
N LYS A 112 6.37 -4.50 12.23
CA LYS A 112 5.04 -3.94 12.55
C LYS A 112 3.95 -5.01 12.71
N TRP A 113 4.20 -6.28 12.37
CA TRP A 113 3.25 -7.38 12.59
C TRP A 113 3.37 -8.05 13.96
N LYS A 114 4.43 -7.73 14.73
CA LYS A 114 4.66 -8.27 16.07
C LYS A 114 4.29 -7.30 17.19
N ASN A 115 3.80 -6.12 16.84
CA ASN A 115 3.44 -5.06 17.77
C ASN A 115 2.05 -5.25 18.37
#